data_AF-A0A524DPF4-F1
#
_entry.id   AF-A0A524DPF4-F1
#
_cell.length_a   1.000
_cell.length_b   1.000
_cell.length_c   1.000
_cell.angle_alpha   90.00
_cell.angle_beta   90.00
_cell.angle_gamma   90.00
#
_symmetry.space_group_name_H-M   'P 1'
#
loop_
_entity.id
_entity.type
_entity.pdbx_description
1 polymer ?
#
loop_
_entity_poly.entity_id
_entity_poly.type
_entity_poly.pdbx_seq_one_letter_code
_entity_poly.pdbx_strand_id
1 'polypeptide(L)'
;MFYLIRIYYWLPIAPEIPETIQFSCSTLTIIIAFLILTLLRFPYLLESKKNLKISKFKKDLTRLSGFLISFWAYIPIMAGILTPMFIFFPIAYSSWQILTFIIGESTYYNSLNSWFLIYPWDISLILLLVFIELCIFLIGLGLFLWGFITLLNIRMNEGKIAKTGPYKYIRHPQNLGILILTLPFTLYIPGFEDMGIRIADILSWVLFFMIIIIICDLEEFHMKRLHGVDYDNFRNQTGYFFPKTRRKQLNIIKNKAIIYLIRYFLMILAFSIIVYITNAIAEFLYLNGIVQIFR
;
A
#
# COMPACT_ATOMS: atom_id res chain seq x y z
N MET A 1 -5.25 8.46 -9.68
CA MET A 1 -5.07 9.87 -9.27
C MET A 1 -3.74 10.42 -9.76
N PHE A 2 -2.60 9.75 -9.53
CA PHE A 2 -1.29 10.15 -10.07
C PHE A 2 -1.20 10.22 -11.61
N TYR A 3 -1.90 9.36 -12.37
CA TYR A 3 -1.88 9.39 -13.84
C TYR A 3 -2.72 10.52 -14.49
N LEU A 4 -3.84 10.94 -13.87
CA LEU A 4 -4.74 11.95 -14.45
C LEU A 4 -4.32 13.39 -14.12
N ILE A 5 -3.64 13.59 -12.99
CA ILE A 5 -2.98 14.87 -12.65
C ILE A 5 -1.82 15.16 -13.63
N ARG A 6 -1.26 14.13 -14.27
CA ARG A 6 -0.06 14.22 -15.11
C ARG A 6 -0.31 14.61 -16.56
N ILE A 7 -1.52 14.39 -17.09
CA ILE A 7 -1.89 14.81 -18.46
C ILE A 7 -2.01 16.34 -18.56
N TYR A 8 -2.30 17.04 -17.46
CA TYR A 8 -2.42 18.50 -17.44
C TYR A 8 -1.08 19.25 -17.54
N TYR A 9 0.06 18.56 -17.28
CA TYR A 9 1.41 19.14 -17.34
C TYR A 9 2.06 19.08 -18.73
N TRP A 10 1.32 18.65 -19.77
CA TRP A 10 1.79 18.65 -21.15
C TRP A 10 1.59 20.00 -21.88
N LEU A 11 1.06 21.02 -21.18
CA LEU A 11 0.94 22.39 -21.69
C LEU A 11 2.12 23.23 -21.19
N PRO A 12 2.99 23.73 -22.07
CA PRO A 12 4.13 24.53 -21.67
C PRO A 12 3.67 25.94 -21.28
N ILE A 13 4.28 26.48 -20.24
CA ILE A 13 4.28 27.89 -19.77
C ILE A 13 3.23 28.22 -18.69
N ALA A 14 3.63 28.12 -17.42
CA ALA A 14 3.20 29.05 -16.37
C ALA A 14 4.29 29.15 -15.28
N PRO A 15 4.55 30.36 -14.73
CA PRO A 15 5.65 30.62 -13.80
C PRO A 15 5.37 30.06 -12.39
N GLU A 16 6.45 29.89 -11.63
CA GLU A 16 6.54 29.31 -10.28
C GLU A 16 5.42 29.76 -9.33
N ILE A 17 4.51 28.83 -9.01
CA ILE A 17 3.50 29.00 -7.96
C ILE A 17 4.10 28.44 -6.66
N PRO A 18 4.00 29.15 -5.51
CA PRO A 18 4.49 28.66 -4.22
C PRO A 18 3.88 27.29 -3.85
N GLU A 19 4.72 26.35 -3.41
CA GLU A 19 4.34 24.96 -3.08
C GLU A 19 3.19 24.85 -2.05
N THR A 20 3.04 25.85 -1.17
CA THR A 20 1.95 25.92 -0.17
C THR A 20 0.58 26.22 -0.77
N ILE A 21 0.50 26.83 -1.96
CA ILE A 21 -0.73 27.08 -2.71
C ILE A 21 -1.10 25.88 -3.58
N GLN A 22 -0.13 25.05 -4.00
CA GLN A 22 -0.38 23.89 -4.86
C GLN A 22 -1.15 22.75 -4.17
N PHE A 23 -0.91 22.52 -2.87
CA PHE A 23 -1.62 21.46 -2.12
C PHE A 23 -3.09 21.80 -1.86
N SER A 24 -3.41 23.10 -1.67
CA SER A 24 -4.79 23.59 -1.50
C SER A 24 -5.53 23.67 -2.84
N CYS A 25 -4.85 24.02 -3.93
CA CYS A 25 -5.49 24.11 -5.25
C CYS A 25 -5.98 22.76 -5.77
N SER A 26 -5.26 21.65 -5.56
CA SER A 26 -5.65 20.33 -6.07
C SER A 26 -6.86 19.72 -5.35
N THR A 27 -6.94 19.88 -4.02
CA THR A 27 -8.09 19.44 -3.23
C THR A 27 -9.31 20.33 -3.46
N LEU A 28 -9.11 21.65 -3.58
CA LEU A 28 -10.16 22.61 -3.91
C LEU A 28 -10.66 22.41 -5.34
N THR A 29 -9.78 22.14 -6.33
CA THR A 29 -10.20 21.85 -7.71
C THR A 29 -10.91 20.51 -7.83
N ILE A 30 -10.58 19.49 -7.03
CA ILE A 30 -11.35 18.23 -7.00
C ILE A 30 -12.74 18.47 -6.41
N ILE A 31 -12.84 19.21 -5.30
CA ILE A 31 -14.13 19.56 -4.68
C ILE A 31 -14.96 20.44 -5.61
N ILE A 32 -14.35 21.43 -6.25
CA ILE A 32 -15.00 22.33 -7.23
C ILE A 32 -15.37 21.56 -8.50
N ALA A 33 -14.52 20.69 -9.04
CA ALA A 33 -14.85 19.88 -10.21
C ALA A 33 -15.97 18.88 -9.91
N PHE A 34 -15.99 18.30 -8.71
CA PHE A 34 -17.07 17.44 -8.25
C PHE A 34 -18.37 18.22 -8.03
N LEU A 35 -18.30 19.43 -7.46
CA LEU A 35 -19.42 20.36 -7.31
C LEU A 35 -19.94 20.88 -8.66
N ILE A 36 -19.06 21.25 -9.59
CA ILE A 36 -19.42 21.70 -10.94
C ILE A 36 -20.02 20.53 -11.73
N LEU A 37 -19.48 19.31 -11.63
CA LEU A 37 -20.07 18.13 -12.28
C LEU A 37 -21.43 17.76 -11.68
N THR A 38 -21.64 17.96 -10.38
CA THR A 38 -22.95 17.73 -9.75
C THR A 38 -23.95 18.86 -10.06
N LEU A 39 -23.50 20.11 -10.10
CA LEU A 39 -24.30 21.30 -10.41
C LEU A 39 -24.64 21.41 -11.90
N LEU A 40 -23.72 21.08 -12.83
CA LEU A 40 -23.98 21.06 -14.28
C LEU A 40 -24.93 19.94 -14.69
N ARG A 41 -24.97 18.83 -13.93
CA ARG A 41 -25.96 17.76 -14.14
C ARG A 41 -27.36 18.21 -13.74
N PHE A 42 -27.48 19.13 -12.79
CA PHE A 42 -28.74 19.52 -12.16
C PHE A 42 -29.74 20.21 -13.12
N PRO A 43 -29.35 21.21 -13.94
CA PRO A 43 -30.27 21.87 -14.88
C PRO A 43 -30.55 21.01 -16.12
N TYR A 44 -29.58 20.20 -16.60
CA TYR A 44 -29.81 19.29 -17.73
C TYR A 44 -30.84 18.19 -17.42
N LEU A 45 -31.00 17.86 -16.13
CA LEU A 45 -32.02 16.93 -15.64
C LEU A 45 -33.40 17.57 -15.43
N LEU A 46 -33.46 18.90 -15.28
CA LEU A 46 -34.71 19.65 -15.14
C LEU A 46 -35.39 19.93 -16.48
N GLU A 47 -34.63 19.97 -17.59
CA GLU A 47 -35.15 20.42 -18.89
C GLU A 47 -35.51 19.28 -19.87
N SER A 48 -35.07 18.04 -19.61
CA SER A 48 -35.04 16.96 -20.62
C SER A 48 -36.24 15.98 -20.65
N LYS A 49 -37.24 16.02 -19.75
CA LYS A 49 -38.44 15.14 -19.91
C LYS A 49 -39.61 15.48 -19.00
N LYS A 50 -40.49 16.38 -19.47
CA LYS A 50 -41.83 16.55 -18.91
C LYS A 50 -42.64 15.25 -19.10
N ASN A 51 -42.77 14.53 -17.98
CA ASN A 51 -43.95 13.76 -17.55
C ASN A 51 -43.97 12.22 -17.62
N LEU A 52 -43.04 11.50 -18.28
CA LEU A 52 -43.02 10.02 -18.18
C LEU A 52 -41.70 9.36 -17.69
N LYS A 53 -40.58 10.10 -17.58
CA LYS A 53 -39.32 9.56 -17.00
C LYS A 53 -38.95 10.10 -15.61
N ILE A 54 -39.75 11.01 -15.05
CA ILE A 54 -39.49 11.67 -13.76
C ILE A 54 -39.50 10.66 -12.59
N SER A 55 -40.35 9.64 -12.64
CA SER A 55 -40.41 8.61 -11.59
C SER A 55 -39.16 7.72 -11.55
N LYS A 56 -38.66 7.29 -12.72
CA LYS A 56 -37.44 6.49 -12.83
C LYS A 56 -36.20 7.30 -12.43
N PHE A 57 -36.13 8.56 -12.86
CA PHE A 57 -35.02 9.45 -12.49
C PHE A 57 -35.00 9.77 -10.98
N LYS A 58 -36.14 10.08 -10.37
CA LYS A 58 -36.24 10.25 -8.91
C LYS A 58 -35.80 8.99 -8.16
N LYS A 59 -36.16 7.81 -8.67
CA LYS A 59 -35.76 6.51 -8.09
C LYS A 59 -34.25 6.26 -8.20
N ASP A 60 -33.62 6.63 -9.31
CA ASP A 60 -32.17 6.48 -9.47
C ASP A 60 -31.41 7.52 -8.63
N LEU A 61 -31.95 8.74 -8.48
CA LEU A 61 -31.38 9.78 -7.63
C LEU A 61 -31.47 9.41 -6.14
N THR A 62 -32.60 8.85 -5.68
CA THR A 62 -32.73 8.38 -4.29
C THR A 62 -31.84 7.17 -4.00
N ARG A 63 -31.60 6.30 -4.99
CA ARG A 63 -30.62 5.22 -4.88
C ARG A 63 -29.19 5.75 -4.78
N LEU A 64 -28.83 6.74 -5.60
CA LEU A 64 -27.52 7.37 -5.56
C LEU A 64 -27.29 8.12 -4.25
N SER A 65 -28.27 8.90 -3.79
CA SER A 65 -28.18 9.61 -2.51
C SER A 65 -28.11 8.63 -1.34
N GLY A 66 -28.91 7.56 -1.35
CA GLY A 66 -28.81 6.49 -0.37
C GLY A 66 -27.43 5.82 -0.35
N PHE A 67 -26.84 5.57 -1.52
CA PHE A 67 -25.47 5.06 -1.64
C PHE A 67 -24.43 6.05 -1.09
N LEU A 68 -24.53 7.34 -1.44
CA LEU A 68 -23.59 8.37 -0.96
C LEU A 68 -23.70 8.57 0.54
N ILE A 69 -24.91 8.60 1.10
CA ILE A 69 -25.15 8.70 2.55
C ILE A 69 -24.56 7.48 3.26
N SER A 70 -24.79 6.28 2.72
CA SER A 70 -24.21 5.05 3.26
C SER A 70 -22.68 5.11 3.20
N PHE A 71 -22.11 5.45 2.04
CA PHE A 71 -20.67 5.61 1.85
C PHE A 71 -20.08 6.60 2.86
N TRP A 72 -20.70 7.76 3.02
CA TRP A 72 -20.26 8.79 3.97
C TRP A 72 -20.36 8.32 5.42
N ALA A 73 -21.42 7.59 5.79
CA ALA A 73 -21.56 6.98 7.11
C ALA A 73 -20.50 5.89 7.38
N TYR A 74 -20.02 5.20 6.34
CA TYR A 74 -18.94 4.20 6.46
C TYR A 74 -17.53 4.81 6.44
N ILE A 75 -17.33 6.07 6.02
CA ILE A 75 -16.01 6.72 5.98
C ILE A 75 -15.31 6.69 7.35
N PRO A 76 -15.95 7.05 8.49
CA PRO A 76 -15.28 6.99 9.79
C PRO A 76 -14.86 5.57 10.20
N ILE A 77 -15.65 4.56 9.85
CA ILE A 77 -15.33 3.14 10.13
C ILE A 77 -14.15 2.70 9.27
N MET A 78 -14.19 3.01 7.97
CA MET A 78 -13.08 2.74 7.06
C MET A 78 -11.82 3.50 7.49
N ALA A 79 -11.94 4.77 7.88
CA ALA A 79 -10.85 5.57 8.39
C ALA A 79 -10.29 4.95 9.68
N GLY A 80 -11.12 4.49 10.63
CA GLY A 80 -10.64 3.81 11.83
C GLY A 80 -9.84 2.53 11.54
N ILE A 81 -10.25 1.77 10.52
CA ILE A 81 -9.54 0.55 10.08
C ILE A 81 -8.26 0.90 9.30
N LEU A 82 -8.31 1.91 8.44
CA LEU A 82 -7.25 2.26 7.49
C LEU A 82 -6.20 3.21 8.07
N THR A 83 -6.58 4.10 8.99
CA THR A 83 -5.67 5.09 9.62
C THR A 83 -4.42 4.44 10.20
N PRO A 84 -4.50 3.39 11.04
CA PRO A 84 -3.28 2.75 11.52
C PRO A 84 -2.45 2.22 10.35
N MET A 85 -3.06 1.64 9.32
CA MET A 85 -2.35 1.14 8.14
C MET A 85 -1.62 2.26 7.37
N PHE A 86 -2.25 3.43 7.22
CA PHE A 86 -1.69 4.56 6.47
C PHE A 86 -0.68 5.40 7.26
N ILE A 87 -0.82 5.53 8.58
CA ILE A 87 0.15 6.25 9.42
C ILE A 87 1.54 5.60 9.35
N PHE A 88 1.60 4.28 9.14
CA PHE A 88 2.89 3.59 8.99
C PHE A 88 3.58 3.84 7.64
N PHE A 89 2.89 4.37 6.63
CA PHE A 89 3.53 4.65 5.33
C PHE A 89 4.59 5.76 5.43
N PRO A 90 4.29 6.95 5.97
CA PRO A 90 5.31 7.96 6.18
C PRO A 90 6.46 7.48 7.06
N ILE A 91 6.15 6.71 8.13
CA ILE A 91 7.15 6.19 9.06
C ILE A 91 8.07 5.17 8.35
N ALA A 92 7.49 4.30 7.52
CA ALA A 92 8.27 3.36 6.73
C ALA A 92 9.10 4.09 5.66
N TYR A 93 8.53 5.11 5.02
CA TYR A 93 9.22 5.89 3.99
C TYR A 93 10.34 6.78 4.55
N SER A 94 10.21 7.28 5.78
CA SER A 94 11.25 8.05 6.46
C SER A 94 12.27 7.18 7.20
N SER A 95 12.07 5.86 7.22
CA SER A 95 12.88 4.98 8.05
C SER A 95 14.34 4.85 7.63
N TRP A 96 14.63 5.02 6.34
CA TRP A 96 16.02 5.06 5.85
C TRP A 96 16.78 6.26 6.40
N GLN A 97 16.09 7.37 6.71
CA GLN A 97 16.72 8.55 7.34
C GLN A 97 17.18 8.24 8.77
N ILE A 98 16.46 7.38 9.49
CA ILE A 98 16.87 6.91 10.82
C ILE A 98 18.13 6.05 10.70
N LEU A 99 18.23 5.20 9.68
CA LEU A 99 19.43 4.40 9.43
C LEU A 99 20.63 5.28 9.08
N THR A 100 20.46 6.29 8.22
CA THR A 100 21.53 7.24 7.92
C THR A 100 21.96 8.03 9.15
N PHE A 101 21.02 8.39 10.02
CA PHE A 101 21.33 9.09 11.27
C PHE A 101 22.15 8.23 12.24
N ILE A 102 21.83 6.94 12.37
CA ILE A 102 22.54 6.02 13.29
C ILE A 102 23.94 5.67 12.77
N ILE A 103 24.10 5.48 11.45
CA ILE A 103 25.34 4.97 10.84
C ILE A 103 26.34 6.10 10.54
N GLY A 104 25.88 7.34 10.41
CA GLY A 104 26.70 8.51 10.10
C GLY A 104 26.56 8.98 8.65
N GLU A 105 26.46 10.30 8.46
CA GLU A 105 25.96 10.94 7.23
C GLU A 105 26.87 10.81 5.99
N SER A 106 28.21 10.77 6.12
CA SER A 106 29.04 11.18 4.97
C SER A 106 29.26 10.13 3.88
N THR A 107 29.29 8.84 4.20
CA THR A 107 29.55 7.76 3.22
C THR A 107 28.30 6.97 2.88
N TYR A 108 27.44 6.70 3.86
CA TYR A 108 26.27 5.84 3.69
C TYR A 108 25.08 6.53 3.01
N TYR A 109 24.95 7.85 3.18
CA TYR A 109 23.90 8.63 2.54
C TYR A 109 24.01 8.58 1.01
N ASN A 110 25.23 8.69 0.50
CA ASN A 110 25.53 8.68 -0.93
C ASN A 110 25.21 7.32 -1.57
N SER A 111 25.46 6.20 -0.88
CA SER A 111 25.15 4.88 -1.42
C SER A 111 23.66 4.55 -1.36
N LEU A 112 22.95 4.98 -0.32
CA LEU A 112 21.50 4.79 -0.21
C LEU A 112 20.69 5.65 -1.19
N ASN A 113 21.20 6.84 -1.54
CA ASN A 113 20.65 7.70 -2.60
C ASN A 113 21.08 7.29 -4.00
N SER A 114 21.77 6.16 -4.17
CA SER A 114 22.12 5.67 -5.50
C SER A 114 20.88 5.13 -6.23
N TRP A 115 20.89 5.35 -7.54
CA TRP A 115 19.81 4.98 -8.45
C TRP A 115 20.29 3.90 -9.41
N PHE A 116 19.52 2.83 -9.54
CA PHE A 116 19.64 1.99 -10.72
C PHE A 116 19.11 2.77 -11.92
N LEU A 117 20.03 3.25 -12.74
CA LEU A 117 19.70 4.05 -13.92
C LEU A 117 18.84 3.25 -14.88
N ILE A 118 17.63 3.73 -15.11
CA ILE A 118 16.78 3.27 -16.22
C ILE A 118 16.82 4.39 -17.24
N TYR A 119 17.50 4.14 -18.36
CA TYR A 119 17.65 5.14 -19.38
C TYR A 119 16.30 5.55 -19.98
N PRO A 120 15.97 6.85 -20.04
CA PRO A 120 14.66 7.32 -20.47
C PRO A 120 14.35 7.00 -21.94
N TRP A 121 15.38 6.71 -22.75
CA TRP A 121 15.23 6.32 -24.14
C TRP A 121 14.85 4.84 -24.34
N ASP A 122 14.97 3.99 -23.32
CA ASP A 122 14.49 2.60 -23.39
C ASP A 122 12.99 2.52 -23.08
N ILE A 123 12.19 3.06 -24.01
CA ILE A 123 10.73 3.12 -23.90
C ILE A 123 10.13 1.72 -23.73
N SER A 124 10.72 0.71 -24.38
CA SER A 124 10.24 -0.67 -24.28
C SER A 124 10.41 -1.24 -22.88
N LEU A 125 11.57 -1.03 -22.26
CA LEU A 125 11.82 -1.44 -20.87
C LEU A 125 10.90 -0.70 -19.90
N ILE A 126 10.74 0.61 -20.06
CA ILE A 126 9.87 1.43 -19.21
C ILE A 126 8.41 0.94 -19.29
N LEU A 127 7.89 0.72 -20.50
CA LEU A 127 6.52 0.22 -20.67
C LEU A 127 6.33 -1.17 -20.06
N LEU A 128 7.34 -2.05 -20.19
CA LEU A 128 7.32 -3.38 -19.57
C LEU A 128 7.30 -3.29 -18.04
N LEU A 129 8.13 -2.43 -17.45
CA LEU A 129 8.18 -2.22 -16.00
C LEU A 129 6.85 -1.68 -15.47
N VAL A 130 6.33 -0.62 -16.11
CA VAL A 130 5.02 -0.04 -15.76
C VAL A 130 3.90 -1.07 -15.86
N PHE A 131 3.95 -1.95 -16.87
CA PHE A 131 2.98 -3.02 -17.02
C PHE A 131 3.08 -4.06 -15.88
N ILE A 132 4.30 -4.50 -15.53
CA ILE A 132 4.54 -5.42 -14.41
C ILE A 132 4.05 -4.81 -13.09
N GLU A 133 4.38 -3.55 -12.84
CA GLU A 133 3.95 -2.78 -11.66
C GLU A 133 2.44 -2.68 -11.57
N LEU A 134 1.77 -2.36 -12.69
CA LEU A 134 0.31 -2.32 -12.74
C LEU A 134 -0.30 -3.68 -12.42
N CYS A 135 0.27 -4.77 -12.95
CA CYS A 135 -0.19 -6.12 -12.62
C CYS A 135 -0.03 -6.43 -11.12
N ILE A 136 1.14 -6.16 -10.54
CA ILE A 136 1.40 -6.37 -9.10
C ILE A 136 0.44 -5.52 -8.27
N PHE A 137 0.26 -4.24 -8.62
CA PHE A 137 -0.65 -3.32 -7.95
C PHE A 137 -2.09 -3.86 -7.95
N LEU A 138 -2.59 -4.28 -9.12
CA LEU A 138 -3.96 -4.81 -9.26
C LEU A 138 -4.16 -6.12 -8.50
N ILE A 139 -3.15 -7.01 -8.48
CA ILE A 139 -3.20 -8.24 -7.68
C ILE A 139 -3.27 -7.91 -6.19
N GLY A 140 -2.41 -7.00 -5.72
CA GLY A 140 -2.39 -6.56 -4.32
C GLY A 140 -3.69 -5.89 -3.91
N LEU A 141 -4.22 -4.99 -4.75
CA LEU A 141 -5.50 -4.33 -4.54
C LEU A 141 -6.66 -5.33 -4.52
N GLY A 142 -6.67 -6.30 -5.43
CA GLY A 142 -7.68 -7.35 -5.48
C GLY A 142 -7.70 -8.20 -4.21
N LEU A 143 -6.53 -8.63 -3.73
CA LEU A 143 -6.39 -9.39 -2.50
C LEU A 143 -6.80 -8.57 -1.27
N PHE A 144 -6.39 -7.29 -1.22
CA PHE A 144 -6.76 -6.35 -0.16
C PHE A 144 -8.28 -6.19 -0.08
N LEU A 145 -8.94 -5.87 -1.21
CA LEU A 145 -10.39 -5.67 -1.26
C LEU A 145 -11.14 -6.96 -0.92
N TRP A 146 -10.68 -8.12 -1.42
CA TRP A 146 -11.30 -9.40 -1.10
C TRP A 146 -11.21 -9.74 0.39
N GLY A 147 -10.04 -9.53 1.00
CA GLY A 147 -9.85 -9.66 2.44
C GLY A 147 -10.76 -8.71 3.22
N PHE A 148 -10.74 -7.42 2.86
CA PHE A 148 -11.51 -6.38 3.53
C PHE A 148 -13.03 -6.62 3.47
N ILE A 149 -13.58 -6.92 2.29
CA ILE A 149 -15.01 -7.24 2.11
C ILE A 149 -15.39 -8.47 2.92
N THR A 150 -14.54 -9.51 2.94
CA THR A 150 -14.79 -10.73 3.72
C THR A 150 -14.85 -10.40 5.22
N LEU A 151 -13.92 -9.59 5.71
CA LEU A 151 -13.87 -9.18 7.12
C LEU A 151 -15.11 -8.35 7.51
N LEU A 152 -15.52 -7.40 6.67
CA LEU A 152 -16.73 -6.60 6.89
C LEU A 152 -17.98 -7.48 6.95
N ASN A 153 -18.16 -8.40 6.00
CA ASN A 153 -19.29 -9.31 5.97
C ASN A 153 -19.37 -10.17 7.24
N ILE A 154 -18.23 -10.61 7.77
CA ILE A 154 -18.18 -11.38 9.01
C ILE A 154 -18.54 -10.52 10.23
N ARG A 155 -18.01 -9.29 10.30
CA ARG A 155 -18.34 -8.36 11.39
C ARG A 155 -19.83 -7.98 11.40
N MET A 156 -20.44 -7.80 10.23
CA MET A 156 -21.87 -7.51 10.11
C MET A 156 -22.76 -8.68 10.55
N ASN A 157 -22.29 -9.92 10.39
CA ASN A 157 -23.03 -11.13 10.77
C ASN A 157 -22.62 -11.65 12.17
N GLU A 158 -22.05 -10.79 13.01
CA GLU A 158 -21.58 -11.12 14.38
C GLU A 158 -20.59 -12.30 14.45
N GLY A 159 -19.93 -12.62 13.33
CA GLY A 159 -18.97 -13.69 13.25
C GLY A 159 -17.70 -13.37 14.03
N LYS A 160 -17.30 -14.29 14.90
CA LYS A 160 -16.14 -14.09 15.80
C LYS A 160 -14.78 -14.25 15.10
N ILE A 161 -14.66 -15.16 14.12
CA ILE A 161 -13.40 -15.46 13.42
C ILE A 161 -13.65 -15.61 11.93
N ALA A 162 -12.86 -14.93 11.11
CA ALA A 162 -12.90 -15.07 9.66
C ALA A 162 -12.30 -16.41 9.20
N LYS A 163 -13.14 -17.32 8.69
CA LYS A 163 -12.72 -18.65 8.21
C LYS A 163 -13.06 -18.91 6.73
N THR A 164 -13.67 -17.94 6.05
CA THR A 164 -14.17 -18.04 4.67
C THR A 164 -13.36 -17.16 3.72
N GLY A 165 -13.56 -17.33 2.41
CA GLY A 165 -12.86 -16.54 1.39
C GLY A 165 -11.34 -16.71 1.47
N PRO A 166 -10.55 -15.62 1.41
CA PRO A 166 -9.09 -15.69 1.45
C PRO A 166 -8.59 -16.11 2.85
N TYR A 167 -9.37 -15.86 3.90
CA TYR A 167 -9.05 -16.25 5.28
C TYR A 167 -9.02 -17.76 5.50
N LYS A 168 -9.60 -18.55 4.58
CA LYS A 168 -9.49 -20.01 4.59
C LYS A 168 -8.05 -20.49 4.39
N TYR A 169 -7.23 -19.70 3.69
CA TYR A 169 -5.87 -20.11 3.31
C TYR A 169 -4.80 -19.30 4.05
N ILE A 170 -5.03 -18.01 4.24
CA ILE A 170 -4.07 -17.02 4.73
C ILE A 170 -4.73 -16.25 5.88
N ARG A 171 -4.07 -16.09 7.03
CA ARG A 171 -4.65 -15.39 8.19
C ARG A 171 -4.75 -13.89 7.99
N HIS A 172 -3.80 -13.31 7.27
CA HIS A 172 -3.65 -11.87 7.09
C HIS A 172 -3.71 -11.45 5.61
N PRO A 173 -4.78 -11.79 4.87
CA PRO A 173 -4.85 -11.52 3.43
C PRO A 173 -4.91 -10.02 3.12
N GLN A 174 -5.53 -9.21 3.98
CA GLN A 174 -5.58 -7.75 3.83
C GLN A 174 -4.18 -7.14 3.94
N ASN A 175 -3.43 -7.52 4.98
CA ASN A 175 -2.05 -7.05 5.19
C ASN A 175 -1.13 -7.52 4.07
N LEU A 176 -1.28 -8.76 3.60
CA LEU A 176 -0.56 -9.25 2.41
C LEU A 176 -0.91 -8.45 1.15
N GLY A 177 -2.20 -8.13 0.96
CA GLY A 177 -2.65 -7.26 -0.14
C GLY A 177 -1.98 -5.90 -0.09
N ILE A 178 -1.82 -5.30 1.10
CA ILE A 178 -1.08 -4.04 1.30
C ILE A 178 0.39 -4.20 0.91
N LEU A 179 1.05 -5.28 1.34
CA LEU A 179 2.45 -5.50 1.00
C LEU A 179 2.65 -5.62 -0.52
N ILE A 180 1.76 -6.36 -1.20
CA ILE A 180 1.80 -6.52 -2.66
C ILE A 180 1.45 -5.21 -3.37
N LEU A 181 0.41 -4.48 -2.94
CA LEU A 181 -0.03 -3.26 -3.63
C LEU A 181 1.00 -2.13 -3.51
N THR A 182 1.84 -2.16 -2.47
CA THR A 182 2.83 -1.10 -2.19
C THR A 182 4.18 -1.34 -2.84
N LEU A 183 4.50 -2.58 -3.20
CA LEU A 183 5.76 -2.94 -3.85
C LEU A 183 6.03 -2.17 -5.16
N PRO A 184 5.03 -1.91 -6.04
CA PRO A 184 5.25 -1.09 -7.23
C PRO A 184 5.79 0.31 -6.95
N PHE A 185 5.47 0.90 -5.79
CA PHE A 185 5.96 2.23 -5.43
C PHE A 185 7.45 2.25 -5.06
N THR A 186 8.13 1.09 -5.05
CA THR A 186 9.57 1.02 -4.75
C THR A 186 10.39 0.50 -5.93
N LEU A 187 9.74 0.23 -7.07
CA LEU A 187 10.38 -0.22 -8.29
C LEU A 187 10.69 1.00 -9.16
N TYR A 188 9.82 1.35 -10.10
CA TYR A 188 10.00 2.49 -10.98
C TYR A 188 8.86 3.48 -10.78
N ILE A 189 9.19 4.67 -10.28
CA ILE A 189 8.26 5.80 -10.28
C ILE A 189 8.66 6.68 -11.46
N PRO A 190 7.94 6.65 -12.60
CA PRO A 190 8.22 7.64 -13.63
C PRO A 190 7.92 9.02 -13.01
N GLY A 191 8.89 9.92 -12.94
CA GLY A 191 8.82 11.27 -12.31
C GLY A 191 9.61 12.32 -13.11
N PHE A 192 9.55 13.61 -12.74
CA PHE A 192 10.17 14.71 -13.52
C PHE A 192 11.71 14.76 -13.44
N GLU A 193 12.33 14.01 -12.52
CA GLU A 193 13.79 13.90 -12.37
C GLU A 193 14.20 12.47 -11.96
N ASP A 194 13.28 11.50 -12.09
CA ASP A 194 13.47 10.16 -11.57
C ASP A 194 14.34 9.33 -12.51
N MET A 195 15.55 9.03 -12.05
CA MET A 195 16.60 8.37 -12.82
C MET A 195 16.47 6.84 -12.85
N GLY A 196 15.53 6.25 -12.09
CA GLY A 196 15.22 4.83 -12.11
C GLY A 196 14.81 4.26 -10.75
N ILE A 197 15.39 3.14 -10.32
CA ILE A 197 15.02 2.48 -9.07
C ILE A 197 15.94 2.94 -7.94
N ARG A 198 15.39 3.53 -6.87
CA ARG A 198 16.18 3.97 -5.72
C ARG A 198 16.37 2.85 -4.71
N ILE A 199 17.61 2.62 -4.27
CA ILE A 199 17.91 1.58 -3.27
C ILE A 199 17.22 1.86 -1.93
N ALA A 200 17.19 3.12 -1.51
CA ALA A 200 16.51 3.53 -0.28
C ALA A 200 15.02 3.14 -0.25
N ASP A 201 14.32 3.18 -1.38
CA ASP A 201 12.89 2.84 -1.45
C ASP A 201 12.68 1.34 -1.22
N ILE A 202 13.52 0.49 -1.83
CA ILE A 202 13.50 -0.97 -1.60
C ILE A 202 13.73 -1.27 -0.12
N LEU A 203 14.74 -0.66 0.50
CA LEU A 203 15.05 -0.88 1.92
C LEU A 203 13.92 -0.39 2.83
N SER A 204 13.29 0.73 2.49
CA SER A 204 12.11 1.25 3.18
C SER A 204 10.94 0.27 3.10
N TRP A 205 10.73 -0.37 1.95
CA TRP A 205 9.70 -1.40 1.78
C TRP A 205 10.01 -2.69 2.56
N VAL A 206 11.27 -3.12 2.63
CA VAL A 206 11.65 -4.26 3.47
C VAL A 206 11.39 -3.96 4.95
N LEU A 207 11.68 -2.75 5.41
CA LEU A 207 11.34 -2.36 6.79
C LEU A 207 9.82 -2.28 6.99
N PHE A 208 9.08 -1.71 6.04
CA PHE A 208 7.62 -1.72 6.05
C PHE A 208 7.06 -3.14 6.20
N PHE A 209 7.61 -4.09 5.45
CA PHE A 209 7.26 -5.50 5.52
C PHE A 209 7.49 -6.08 6.93
N MET A 210 8.61 -5.75 7.57
CA MET A 210 8.89 -6.15 8.96
C MET A 210 7.88 -5.55 9.95
N ILE A 211 7.55 -4.27 9.82
CA ILE A 211 6.57 -3.60 10.67
C ILE A 211 5.19 -4.27 10.52
N ILE A 212 4.78 -4.58 9.30
CA ILE A 212 3.52 -5.28 9.02
C ILE A 212 3.50 -6.67 9.67
N ILE A 213 4.61 -7.41 9.68
CA ILE A 213 4.72 -8.67 10.43
C ILE A 213 4.46 -8.44 11.93
N ILE A 214 5.11 -7.45 12.54
CA ILE A 214 4.93 -7.13 13.96
C ILE A 214 3.46 -6.82 14.27
N ILE A 215 2.81 -6.01 13.43
CA ILE A 215 1.39 -5.67 13.57
C ILE A 215 0.51 -6.92 13.49
N CYS A 216 0.72 -7.76 12.48
CA CYS A 216 0.02 -9.03 12.31
C CYS A 216 0.19 -9.93 13.55
N ASP A 217 1.36 -9.94 14.19
CA ASP A 217 1.60 -10.73 15.41
C ASP A 217 0.89 -10.19 16.64
N LEU A 218 0.83 -8.86 16.79
CA LEU A 218 0.03 -8.21 17.84
C LEU A 218 -1.46 -8.53 17.66
N GLU A 219 -1.94 -8.54 16.41
CA GLU A 219 -3.30 -8.96 16.08
C GLU A 219 -3.52 -10.44 16.43
N GLU A 220 -2.60 -11.35 16.09
CA GLU A 220 -2.70 -12.77 16.48
C GLU A 220 -2.75 -12.94 18.01
N PHE A 221 -1.95 -12.17 18.76
CA PHE A 221 -1.94 -12.19 20.22
C PHE A 221 -3.29 -11.75 20.78
N HIS A 222 -3.84 -10.66 20.26
CA HIS A 222 -5.16 -10.17 20.65
C HIS A 222 -6.27 -11.18 20.33
N MET A 223 -6.28 -11.73 19.12
CA MET A 223 -7.27 -12.73 18.69
C MET A 223 -7.18 -14.01 19.52
N LYS A 224 -5.96 -14.45 19.87
CA LYS A 224 -5.77 -15.60 20.76
C LYS A 224 -6.31 -15.33 22.17
N ARG A 225 -6.13 -14.11 22.69
CA ARG A 225 -6.68 -13.72 24.00
C ARG A 225 -8.21 -13.71 24.00
N LEU A 226 -8.83 -13.27 22.90
CA LEU A 226 -10.29 -13.19 22.76
C LEU A 226 -10.97 -14.56 22.51
N HIS A 227 -10.33 -15.44 21.74
CA HIS A 227 -10.98 -16.64 21.21
C HIS A 227 -10.30 -17.96 21.63
N GLY A 228 -9.17 -17.91 22.32
CA GLY A 228 -8.53 -19.09 22.91
C GLY A 228 -8.28 -20.24 21.93
N VAL A 229 -8.83 -21.41 22.26
CA VAL A 229 -8.63 -22.67 21.53
C VAL A 229 -9.18 -22.61 20.10
N ASP A 230 -10.28 -21.89 19.87
CA ASP A 230 -10.88 -21.78 18.54
C ASP A 230 -9.95 -21.08 17.53
N TYR A 231 -9.23 -20.07 18.01
CA TYR A 231 -8.24 -19.36 17.20
C TYR A 231 -6.96 -20.20 17.01
N ASP A 232 -6.51 -20.93 18.03
CA ASP A 232 -5.38 -21.85 17.87
C ASP A 232 -5.70 -22.95 16.83
N ASN A 233 -6.92 -23.50 16.82
CA ASN A 233 -7.38 -24.44 15.79
C ASN A 233 -7.38 -23.83 14.39
N PHE A 234 -7.91 -22.61 14.26
CA PHE A 234 -7.88 -21.86 13.00
C PHE A 234 -6.43 -21.61 12.52
N ARG A 235 -5.55 -21.15 13.41
CA ARG A 235 -4.13 -20.90 13.15
C ARG A 235 -3.38 -22.16 12.72
N ASN A 236 -3.77 -23.31 13.24
CA ASN A 236 -3.15 -24.58 12.87
C ASN A 236 -3.51 -25.03 11.44
N GLN A 237 -4.68 -24.61 10.94
CA GLN A 237 -5.19 -24.97 9.61
C GLN A 237 -4.79 -23.97 8.51
N THR A 238 -4.51 -22.73 8.89
CA THR A 238 -4.21 -21.64 7.94
C THR A 238 -2.73 -21.26 7.92
N GLY A 239 -2.32 -20.61 6.84
CA GLY A 239 -1.00 -20.00 6.69
C GLY A 239 -0.94 -18.59 7.25
N TYR A 240 0.25 -18.04 7.47
CA TYR A 240 0.41 -16.65 7.93
C TYR A 240 0.16 -15.66 6.79
N PHE A 241 1.10 -15.57 5.84
CA PHE A 241 0.94 -14.90 4.54
C PHE A 241 0.85 -15.89 3.37
N PHE A 242 1.51 -17.05 3.48
CA PHE A 242 1.46 -18.08 2.45
C PHE A 242 0.59 -19.25 2.90
N PRO A 243 -0.20 -19.87 2.01
CA PRO A 243 -1.01 -21.04 2.35
C PRO A 243 -0.17 -22.14 2.99
N LYS A 244 -0.67 -22.70 4.09
CA LYS A 244 0.04 -23.75 4.81
C LYS A 244 -0.02 -25.05 4.01
N THR A 245 1.14 -25.54 3.56
CA THR A 245 1.27 -26.94 3.14
C THR A 245 1.18 -27.82 4.38
N ARG A 246 0.41 -28.92 4.33
CA ARG A 246 0.13 -29.80 5.48
C ARG A 246 1.39 -30.52 5.97
N ARG A 247 2.32 -29.81 6.61
CA ARG A 247 3.43 -30.41 7.36
C ARG A 247 3.03 -30.54 8.82
N LYS A 248 3.27 -31.73 9.39
CA LYS A 248 3.17 -31.96 10.84
C LYS A 248 4.08 -30.94 11.54
N GLN A 249 3.51 -30.12 12.42
CA GLN A 249 4.31 -29.24 13.26
C GLN A 249 5.16 -30.11 14.18
N LEU A 250 6.48 -30.05 13.99
CA LEU A 250 7.42 -30.63 14.92
C LEU A 250 7.38 -29.77 16.19
N ASN A 251 6.84 -30.32 17.28
CA ASN A 251 6.73 -29.65 18.59
C ASN A 251 8.11 -29.58 19.29
N ILE A 252 9.12 -29.01 18.63
CA ILE A 252 10.50 -28.97 19.13
C ILE A 252 10.63 -27.92 20.24
N ILE A 253 9.87 -26.81 20.18
CA ILE A 253 10.00 -25.71 21.14
C ILE A 253 8.63 -25.44 21.79
N LYS A 254 8.52 -25.75 23.09
CA LYS A 254 7.28 -25.49 23.87
C LYS A 254 7.08 -24.00 24.20
N ASN A 255 8.17 -23.24 24.34
CA ASN A 255 8.08 -21.84 24.75
C ASN A 255 7.85 -20.92 23.53
N LYS A 256 6.59 -20.49 23.34
CA LYS A 256 6.22 -19.59 22.25
C LYS A 256 6.97 -18.25 22.30
N ALA A 257 7.26 -17.70 23.48
CA ALA A 257 7.95 -16.42 23.61
C ALA A 257 9.35 -16.44 23.00
N ILE A 258 10.09 -17.55 23.20
CA ILE A 258 11.43 -17.75 22.60
C ILE A 258 11.33 -17.81 21.07
N ILE A 259 10.28 -18.42 20.52
CA ILE A 259 10.06 -18.47 19.07
C ILE A 259 9.84 -17.07 18.49
N TYR A 260 9.03 -16.25 19.15
CA TYR A 260 8.80 -14.85 18.76
C TYR A 260 10.12 -14.06 18.78
N LEU A 261 10.90 -14.18 19.86
CA LEU A 261 12.20 -13.53 20.01
C LEU A 261 13.19 -13.94 18.90
N ILE A 262 13.37 -15.26 18.68
CA ILE A 262 14.26 -15.79 17.64
C ILE A 262 13.83 -15.26 16.27
N ARG A 263 12.52 -15.26 15.97
CA ARG A 263 12.03 -14.77 14.69
C ARG A 263 12.34 -13.28 14.49
N TYR A 264 12.11 -12.42 15.49
CA TYR A 264 12.43 -11.00 15.37
C TYR A 264 13.93 -10.77 15.24
N PHE A 265 14.75 -11.50 15.99
CA PHE A 265 16.20 -11.47 15.85
C PHE A 265 16.63 -11.86 14.42
N LEU A 266 16.09 -12.95 13.88
CA LEU A 266 16.36 -13.38 12.51
C LEU A 266 15.88 -12.36 11.47
N MET A 267 14.76 -11.68 11.70
CA MET A 267 14.28 -10.63 10.81
C MET A 267 15.21 -9.42 10.80
N ILE A 268 15.66 -8.97 11.98
CA ILE A 268 16.63 -7.87 12.09
C ILE A 268 17.95 -8.26 11.42
N LEU A 269 18.45 -9.48 11.70
CA LEU A 269 19.66 -10.00 11.06
C LEU A 269 19.53 -10.05 9.55
N ALA A 270 18.41 -10.57 9.04
CA ALA A 270 18.13 -10.63 7.60
C ALA A 270 18.08 -9.23 6.98
N PHE A 271 17.46 -8.27 7.66
CA PHE A 271 17.44 -6.88 7.22
C PHE A 271 18.85 -6.27 7.16
N SER A 272 19.66 -6.45 8.20
CA SER A 272 21.06 -6.00 8.21
C SER A 272 21.88 -6.63 7.08
N ILE A 273 21.66 -7.92 6.80
CA ILE A 273 22.31 -8.62 5.68
C ILE A 273 21.86 -8.03 4.34
N ILE A 274 20.56 -7.79 4.15
CA ILE A 274 20.01 -7.18 2.93
C ILE A 274 20.64 -5.81 2.72
N VAL A 275 20.63 -4.96 3.75
CA VAL A 275 21.24 -3.62 3.73
C VAL A 275 22.72 -3.67 3.34
N TYR A 276 23.48 -4.58 3.94
CA TYR A 276 24.89 -4.78 3.61
C TYR A 276 25.10 -5.25 2.17
N ILE A 277 24.33 -6.24 1.70
CA ILE A 277 24.41 -6.75 0.33
C ILE A 277 24.03 -5.67 -0.68
N THR A 278 22.94 -4.92 -0.45
CA THR A 278 22.52 -3.84 -1.34
C THR A 278 23.58 -2.75 -1.43
N ASN A 279 24.26 -2.43 -0.32
CA ASN A 279 25.35 -1.46 -0.32
C ASN A 279 26.56 -1.98 -1.11
N ALA A 280 26.95 -3.24 -0.91
CA ALA A 280 28.04 -3.86 -1.66
C ALA A 280 27.76 -3.93 -3.17
N ILE A 281 26.52 -4.25 -3.54
CA ILE A 281 26.07 -4.23 -4.95
C ILE A 281 26.11 -2.81 -5.50
N ALA A 282 25.61 -1.82 -4.76
CA ALA A 282 25.62 -0.42 -5.19
C ALA A 282 27.04 0.09 -5.45
N GLU A 283 27.97 -0.19 -4.52
CA GLU A 283 29.38 0.16 -4.66
C GLU A 283 30.02 -0.53 -5.87
N PHE A 284 29.78 -1.83 -6.04
CA PHE A 284 30.24 -2.58 -7.20
C PHE A 284 29.73 -1.97 -8.52
N LEU A 285 28.45 -1.63 -8.60
CA LEU A 285 27.86 -1.04 -9.80
C LEU A 285 28.37 0.38 -10.07
N TYR A 286 28.62 1.16 -9.02
CA TYR A 286 29.23 2.48 -9.12
C TYR A 286 30.65 2.41 -9.67
N LEU A 287 31.48 1.49 -9.16
CA LEU A 287 32.86 1.29 -9.63
C LEU A 287 32.92 0.86 -11.11
N ASN A 288 31.87 0.20 -11.61
CA ASN A 288 31.76 -0.20 -13.02
C ASN A 288 31.04 0.84 -13.91
N GLY A 289 30.67 2.01 -13.38
CA GLY A 289 29.98 3.06 -14.12
C GLY A 289 28.55 2.72 -14.56
N ILE A 290 27.93 1.69 -13.96
CA ILE A 290 26.56 1.26 -14.25
C ILE A 290 25.54 2.11 -13.47
N VAL A 291 25.90 2.52 -12.26
CA VAL A 291 25.08 3.35 -11.36
C VAL A 291 25.73 4.71 -11.17
N GLN A 292 24.94 5.79 -11.23
CA GLN A 292 25.38 7.12 -10.83
C GLN A 292 24.96 7.40 -9.39
N ILE A 293 25.91 7.87 -8.59
CA ILE A 293 25.64 8.41 -7.27
C ILE A 293 25.35 9.89 -7.46
N PHE A 294 24.09 10.29 -7.22
CA PHE A 294 23.73 11.69 -7.09
C PHE A 294 24.12 12.16 -5.70
N ARG A 295 25.11 13.05 -5.64
CA ARG A 295 25.49 13.79 -4.44
C ARG A 295 24.69 15.06 -4.34
#